data_AF-A0A7C1B6Q0-F1
#
_entry.id   AF-A0A7C1B6Q0-F1
#
_cell.length_a   1.000
_cell.length_b   1.000
_cell.length_c   1.000
_cell.angle_alpha   90.00
_cell.angle_beta   90.00
_cell.angle_gamma   90.00
#
_symmetry.space_group_name_H-M   'P 1'
#
loop_
_entity.id
_entity.type
_entity.pdbx_description
1 polymer ?
#
loop_
_entity_poly.entity_id
_entity_poly.type
_entity_poly.pdbx_seq_one_letter_code
_entity_poly.pdbx_strand_id
1 'polypeptide(L)'
;MTHAYTPGLKVVEKTIIRKRRILPLKGEVLVEKGQSVKAEDVVAKTDLPGNVYPVNVANIMGILPDDLDRFMLIKQGGKAKKGEPIAMSKGFLGLFKSVCKSPADGTIENISKITGQVLIRGAPMPVSV
;
A
#
# COMPACT_ATOMS: atom_id res chain seq x y z
N MET A 1 1.65 50.24 -15.08
CA MET A 1 1.36 49.04 -14.25
C MET A 1 0.80 47.98 -15.18
N THR A 2 1.64 47.07 -15.66
CA THR A 2 1.27 46.09 -16.68
C THR A 2 0.50 44.96 -16.01
N HIS A 3 -0.83 44.98 -16.13
CA HIS A 3 -1.67 43.88 -15.67
C HIS A 3 -1.59 42.76 -16.71
N ALA A 4 -0.83 41.71 -16.40
CA ALA A 4 -0.83 40.48 -17.18
C ALA A 4 -2.20 39.79 -17.01
N TYR A 5 -3.14 40.09 -17.91
CA TYR A 5 -4.41 39.37 -17.99
C TYR A 5 -4.17 38.06 -18.73
N THR A 6 -3.96 36.97 -18.00
CA THR A 6 -4.04 35.63 -18.57
C THR A 6 -5.51 35.37 -18.98
N PRO A 7 -5.81 35.09 -20.26
CA PRO A 7 -7.16 34.80 -20.69
C PRO A 7 -7.75 33.65 -19.86
N GLY A 8 -8.89 33.90 -19.20
CA GLY A 8 -9.53 32.95 -18.28
C GLY A 8 -9.46 33.34 -16.79
N LEU A 9 -8.67 34.35 -16.42
CA LEU A 9 -8.65 34.89 -15.07
C LEU A 9 -9.84 35.85 -14.85
N LYS A 10 -10.80 35.45 -14.02
CA LYS A 10 -11.94 36.31 -13.63
C LYS A 10 -11.58 37.09 -12.36
N VAL A 11 -11.53 38.42 -12.45
CA VAL A 11 -11.31 39.31 -11.29
C VAL A 11 -12.67 39.75 -10.75
N VAL A 12 -12.95 39.41 -9.49
CA VAL A 12 -14.17 39.82 -8.76
C VAL A 12 -13.79 40.18 -7.32
N GLU A 13 -14.46 41.18 -6.75
CA GLU A 13 -14.16 41.67 -5.39
C GLU A 13 -14.44 40.60 -4.31
N LYS A 14 -15.55 39.87 -4.42
CA LYS A 14 -15.94 38.77 -3.55
C LYS A 14 -16.60 37.66 -4.35
N THR A 15 -16.40 36.41 -3.93
CA THR A 15 -17.04 35.25 -4.54
C THR A 15 -17.26 34.13 -3.54
N ILE A 16 -18.31 33.34 -3.72
CA ILE A 16 -18.58 32.14 -2.92
C ILE A 16 -18.03 30.94 -3.68
N ILE A 17 -17.07 30.24 -3.07
CA ILE A 17 -16.50 29.01 -3.63
C ILE A 17 -17.26 27.82 -3.06
N ARG A 18 -17.69 26.90 -3.94
CA ARG A 18 -18.21 25.58 -3.56
C ARG A 18 -17.25 24.52 -4.06
N LYS A 19 -16.67 23.75 -3.15
CA LYS A 19 -15.76 22.64 -3.48
C LYS A 19 -16.21 21.39 -2.76
N ARG A 20 -16.31 20.28 -3.48
CA ARG A 20 -16.57 18.96 -2.89
C ARG A 20 -15.25 18.38 -2.36
N ARG A 21 -15.29 17.89 -1.12
CA ARG A 21 -14.23 17.11 -0.48
C ARG A 21 -14.68 15.65 -0.51
N ILE A 22 -13.95 14.80 -1.22
CA ILE A 22 -14.36 13.42 -1.50
C ILE A 22 -13.23 12.48 -1.10
N LEU A 23 -13.51 11.51 -0.25
CA LEU A 23 -12.58 10.43 0.04
C LEU A 23 -12.55 9.44 -1.14
N PRO A 24 -11.37 8.90 -1.50
CA PRO A 24 -11.24 7.93 -2.58
C PRO A 24 -11.88 6.58 -2.25
N LEU A 25 -12.00 6.25 -0.96
CA LEU A 25 -12.61 5.04 -0.43
C LEU A 25 -13.55 5.40 0.72
N LYS A 26 -14.39 4.44 1.13
CA LYS A 26 -15.19 4.58 2.34
C LYS A 26 -14.28 4.77 3.55
N GLY A 27 -14.52 5.83 4.31
CA GLY A 27 -13.76 6.16 5.51
C GLY A 27 -14.64 6.73 6.61
N GLU A 28 -14.03 7.51 7.48
CA GLU A 28 -14.65 8.11 8.65
C GLU A 28 -14.88 9.61 8.40
N VAL A 29 -16.09 10.09 8.71
CA VAL A 29 -16.41 11.52 8.71
C VAL A 29 -16.18 12.04 10.13
N LEU A 30 -15.36 13.08 10.26
CA LEU A 30 -14.91 13.62 11.56
C LEU A 30 -15.75 14.81 12.04
N VAL A 31 -16.72 15.25 11.24
CA VAL A 31 -17.56 16.43 11.49
C VAL A 31 -19.03 16.10 11.36
N GLU A 32 -19.87 16.92 11.98
CA GLU A 32 -21.32 16.76 11.95
C GLU A 32 -21.99 17.65 10.90
N LYS A 33 -23.22 17.31 10.53
CA LYS A 33 -24.01 18.11 9.59
C LYS A 33 -24.29 19.49 10.19
N GLY A 34 -23.91 20.53 9.45
CA GLY A 34 -24.11 21.93 9.87
C GLY A 34 -22.95 22.53 10.66
N GLN A 35 -21.91 21.74 10.95
CA GLN A 35 -20.70 22.23 11.60
C GLN A 35 -19.95 23.20 10.69
N SER A 36 -19.58 24.37 11.23
CA SER A 36 -18.70 25.33 10.56
C SER A 36 -17.25 24.86 10.61
N VAL A 37 -16.59 24.83 9.46
CA VAL A 37 -15.19 24.39 9.31
C VAL A 37 -14.40 25.38 8.47
N LYS A 38 -13.09 25.44 8.70
CA LYS A 38 -12.15 26.20 7.89
C LYS A 38 -11.78 25.43 6.61
N ALA A 39 -11.12 26.10 5.69
CA ALA A 39 -10.69 25.49 4.44
C ALA A 39 -9.67 24.36 4.66
N GLU A 40 -8.86 24.46 5.72
CA GLU A 40 -7.77 23.54 6.05
C GLU A 40 -8.17 22.41 7.00
N ASP A 41 -9.36 22.50 7.61
CA ASP A 41 -9.83 21.50 8.57
C ASP A 41 -10.04 20.15 7.88
N VAL A 42 -9.57 19.07 8.50
CA VAL A 42 -9.86 17.71 8.04
C VAL A 42 -11.27 17.33 8.44
N VAL A 43 -12.15 17.12 7.45
CA VAL A 43 -13.55 16.78 7.65
C VAL A 43 -13.80 15.27 7.53
N ALA A 44 -12.92 14.55 6.84
CA ALA A 44 -13.01 13.11 6.71
C ALA A 44 -11.63 12.48 6.43
N LYS A 45 -11.46 11.21 6.78
CA LYS A 45 -10.23 10.45 6.55
C LYS A 45 -10.50 9.00 6.14
N THR A 46 -9.56 8.40 5.41
CA THR A 46 -9.55 6.96 5.10
C THR A 46 -8.11 6.47 4.97
N ASP A 47 -7.91 5.17 5.20
CA ASP A 47 -6.63 4.51 4.90
C ASP A 47 -6.72 3.81 3.54
N LEU A 48 -5.81 4.17 2.63
CA LEU A 48 -5.65 3.45 1.38
C LEU A 48 -4.83 2.18 1.61
N PRO A 49 -5.20 1.05 0.99
CA PRO A 49 -4.35 -0.14 1.00
C PRO A 49 -2.96 0.19 0.45
N GLY A 50 -1.92 -0.27 1.15
CA GLY A 50 -0.55 -0.11 0.68
C GLY A 50 -0.30 -0.86 -0.63
N ASN A 51 0.79 -0.48 -1.30
CA ASN A 51 1.24 -1.12 -2.54
C ASN A 51 1.40 -2.64 -2.36
N VAL A 52 1.08 -3.40 -3.41
CA VAL A 52 1.23 -4.85 -3.44
C VAL A 52 2.49 -5.22 -4.21
N TYR A 53 3.33 -6.05 -3.59
CA TYR A 53 4.57 -6.57 -4.16
C TYR A 53 4.45 -8.08 -4.34
N PRO A 54 4.18 -8.58 -5.57
CA PRO A 54 4.16 -10.01 -5.83
C PRO A 54 5.58 -10.56 -5.94
N VAL A 55 5.84 -11.67 -5.26
CA VAL A 55 7.13 -12.38 -5.30
C VAL A 55 6.88 -13.83 -5.70
N ASN A 56 7.43 -14.28 -6.82
CA ASN A 56 7.37 -15.69 -7.22
C ASN A 56 8.42 -16.51 -6.47
N VAL A 57 8.11 -16.85 -5.22
CA VAL A 57 9.02 -17.58 -4.32
C VAL A 57 9.29 -18.99 -4.86
N ALA A 58 8.29 -19.66 -5.43
CA ALA A 58 8.46 -21.00 -6.00
C ALA A 58 9.51 -21.02 -7.12
N ASN A 59 9.46 -20.05 -8.04
CA ASN A 59 10.44 -19.91 -9.12
C ASN A 59 11.83 -19.56 -8.57
N ILE A 60 11.93 -18.56 -7.69
CA ILE A 60 13.22 -18.14 -7.09
C ILE A 60 13.91 -19.30 -6.35
N MET A 61 13.12 -20.17 -5.71
CA MET A 61 13.63 -21.29 -4.92
C MET A 61 13.72 -22.61 -5.67
N GLY A 62 13.19 -22.70 -6.90
CA GLY A 62 13.15 -23.93 -7.67
C GLY A 62 12.30 -25.04 -7.01
N ILE A 63 11.22 -24.68 -6.33
CA ILE A 63 10.33 -25.61 -5.62
C ILE A 63 8.95 -25.66 -6.27
N LEU A 64 8.19 -26.70 -5.98
CA LEU A 64 6.78 -26.78 -6.39
C LEU A 64 5.92 -25.80 -5.58
N PRO A 65 4.91 -25.16 -6.19
CA PRO A 65 3.96 -24.28 -5.49
C PRO A 65 3.32 -24.90 -4.24
N ASP A 66 3.03 -26.21 -4.27
CA ASP A 66 2.42 -26.93 -3.14
C ASP A 66 3.36 -27.09 -1.94
N ASP A 67 4.67 -27.07 -2.16
CA ASP A 67 5.68 -27.20 -1.10
C ASP A 67 6.03 -25.86 -0.43
N LEU A 68 5.52 -24.74 -0.95
CA LEU A 68 5.94 -23.40 -0.58
C LEU A 68 5.83 -23.13 0.92
N ASP A 69 4.73 -23.55 1.56
CA ASP A 69 4.50 -23.41 3.00
C ASP A 69 5.61 -24.02 3.87
N ARG A 70 6.29 -25.08 3.38
CA ARG A 70 7.36 -25.76 4.12
C ARG A 70 8.64 -24.93 4.19
N PHE A 71 8.81 -24.03 3.23
CA PHE A 71 10.01 -23.22 3.06
C PHE A 71 9.82 -21.76 3.47
N MET A 72 8.57 -21.32 3.70
CA MET A 72 8.27 -19.99 4.22
C MET A 72 8.78 -19.82 5.65
N LEU A 73 9.52 -18.73 5.88
CA LEU A 73 9.99 -18.31 7.20
C LEU A 73 8.94 -17.44 7.91
N ILE A 74 8.14 -16.71 7.14
CA ILE A 74 7.09 -15.82 7.62
C ILE A 74 5.74 -16.31 7.09
N LYS A 75 4.77 -16.49 7.99
CA LYS A 75 3.41 -16.92 7.64
C LYS A 75 2.55 -15.75 7.18
N GLN A 76 1.40 -16.06 6.57
CA GLN A 76 0.36 -15.07 6.27
C GLN A 76 0.01 -14.24 7.53
N GLY A 77 -0.11 -12.93 7.38
CA GLY A 77 -0.28 -11.96 8.46
C GLY A 77 1.04 -11.53 9.14
N GLY A 78 2.16 -12.18 8.84
CA GLY A 78 3.47 -11.83 9.38
C GLY A 78 4.09 -10.62 8.68
N LYS A 79 4.89 -9.84 9.41
CA LYS A 79 5.61 -8.67 8.88
C LYS A 79 6.94 -9.10 8.29
N ALA A 80 7.33 -8.46 7.19
CA ALA A 80 8.62 -8.62 6.54
C ALA A 80 9.23 -7.24 6.25
N LYS A 81 10.54 -7.10 6.46
CA LYS A 81 11.30 -5.92 6.06
C LYS A 81 11.99 -6.13 4.72
N LYS A 82 12.21 -5.05 3.98
CA LYS A 82 12.98 -5.08 2.74
C LYS A 82 14.35 -5.72 2.97
N GLY A 83 14.68 -6.73 2.15
CA GLY A 83 15.91 -7.49 2.25
C GLY A 83 15.92 -8.61 3.29
N GLU A 84 14.87 -8.73 4.11
CA GLU A 84 14.71 -9.82 5.08
C GLU A 84 14.35 -11.13 4.36
N PRO A 85 14.95 -12.28 4.74
CA PRO A 85 14.56 -13.59 4.24
C PRO A 85 13.09 -13.92 4.56
N ILE A 86 12.26 -14.12 3.54
CA ILE A 86 10.85 -14.52 3.68
C ILE A 86 10.65 -16.03 3.47
N ALA A 87 11.57 -16.68 2.75
CA ALA A 87 11.58 -18.12 2.52
C ALA A 87 13.00 -18.64 2.30
N MET A 88 13.27 -19.88 2.71
CA MET A 88 14.61 -20.48 2.62
C MET A 88 14.55 -22.01 2.49
N SER A 89 15.33 -22.57 1.56
CA SER A 89 15.52 -24.01 1.44
C SER A 89 16.69 -24.52 2.28
N LYS A 90 16.52 -25.70 2.89
CA LYS A 90 17.61 -26.42 3.57
C LYS A 90 18.13 -27.49 2.61
N GLY A 91 19.34 -27.31 2.08
CA GLY A 91 20.02 -28.34 1.31
C GLY A 91 20.57 -29.46 2.19
N PHE A 92 20.79 -30.64 1.60
CA PHE A 92 21.48 -31.76 2.24
C PHE A 92 22.94 -31.34 2.51
N LEU A 93 23.37 -31.36 3.79
CA LEU A 93 24.68 -30.84 4.26
C LEU A 93 24.94 -29.32 4.09
N GLY A 94 23.92 -28.49 3.85
CA GLY A 94 24.08 -27.03 3.81
C GLY A 94 24.67 -26.48 2.50
N LEU A 95 24.95 -27.35 1.53
CA LEU A 95 25.22 -26.98 0.14
C LEU A 95 23.89 -26.62 -0.56
N PHE A 96 23.89 -25.57 -1.40
CA PHE A 96 22.74 -25.11 -2.19
C PHE A 96 21.54 -24.57 -1.38
N LYS A 97 21.76 -23.59 -0.51
CA LYS A 97 20.66 -22.82 0.11
C LYS A 97 20.13 -21.76 -0.85
N SER A 98 18.86 -21.87 -1.26
CA SER A 98 18.16 -20.76 -1.90
C SER A 98 17.45 -19.92 -0.84
N VAL A 99 17.59 -18.60 -0.94
CA VAL A 99 16.98 -17.63 -0.03
C VAL A 99 16.17 -16.64 -0.85
N CYS A 100 14.88 -16.55 -0.56
CA CYS A 100 14.04 -15.50 -1.10
C CYS A 100 13.94 -14.37 -0.07
N LYS A 101 14.22 -13.14 -0.49
CA LYS A 101 14.16 -11.94 0.35
C LYS A 101 12.96 -11.07 -0.03
N SER A 102 12.43 -10.33 0.95
CA SER A 102 11.36 -9.38 0.69
C SER A 102 11.85 -8.21 -0.18
N PRO A 103 11.14 -7.84 -1.25
CA PRO A 103 11.43 -6.64 -2.05
C PRO A 103 11.08 -5.31 -1.35
N ALA A 104 10.20 -5.36 -0.34
CA ALA A 104 9.66 -4.17 0.32
C ALA A 104 9.31 -4.43 1.80
N ASP A 105 9.12 -3.35 2.56
CA ASP A 105 8.52 -3.44 3.89
C ASP A 105 7.03 -3.69 3.77
N GLY A 106 6.50 -4.63 4.54
CA GLY A 106 5.08 -4.93 4.50
C GLY A 106 4.67 -6.15 5.31
N THR A 107 3.46 -6.64 5.01
CA THR A 107 2.86 -7.82 5.62
C THR A 107 2.60 -8.86 4.54
N ILE A 108 2.85 -10.13 4.84
CA ILE A 108 2.49 -11.25 3.96
C ILE A 108 0.96 -11.34 3.91
N GLU A 109 0.36 -10.87 2.83
CA GLU A 109 -1.09 -10.84 2.66
C GLU A 109 -1.62 -12.19 2.21
N ASN A 110 -0.94 -12.83 1.27
CA ASN A 110 -1.37 -14.09 0.68
C ASN A 110 -0.16 -14.94 0.29
N ILE A 111 -0.31 -16.25 0.50
CA ILE A 111 0.62 -17.27 0.05
C ILE A 111 -0.17 -18.21 -0.87
N SER A 112 0.11 -18.18 -2.17
CA SER A 112 -0.63 -18.95 -3.17
C SER A 112 0.09 -20.27 -3.46
N LYS A 113 -0.51 -21.37 -3.01
CA LYS A 113 -0.05 -22.74 -3.33
C LYS A 113 -0.31 -23.15 -4.78
N ILE A 114 -1.16 -22.40 -5.49
CA ILE A 114 -1.48 -22.69 -6.89
C ILE A 114 -0.45 -22.05 -7.82
N THR A 115 -0.13 -20.77 -7.58
CA THR A 115 0.76 -19.99 -8.47
C THR A 115 2.20 -19.91 -7.96
N GLY A 116 2.46 -20.31 -6.71
CA GLY A 116 3.77 -20.21 -6.08
C GLY A 116 4.17 -18.78 -5.71
N GLN A 117 3.20 -17.85 -5.71
CA GLN A 117 3.42 -16.43 -5.42
C GLN A 117 3.12 -16.09 -3.96
N VAL A 118 3.90 -15.17 -3.42
CA VAL A 118 3.67 -14.53 -2.12
C VAL A 118 3.40 -13.05 -2.38
N LEU A 119 2.28 -12.56 -1.86
CA LEU A 119 1.90 -11.16 -1.93
C LEU A 119 2.30 -10.45 -0.65
N ILE A 120 3.07 -9.37 -0.79
CA ILE A 120 3.47 -8.51 0.32
C ILE A 120 2.75 -7.18 0.18
N ARG A 121 1.93 -6.83 1.17
CA ARG A 121 1.21 -5.56 1.21
C ARG A 121 1.99 -4.56 2.06
N GLY A 122 2.34 -3.42 1.46
CA GLY A 122 2.97 -2.31 2.14
C GLY A 122 2.06 -1.67 3.20
N ALA A 123 2.62 -0.73 3.97
CA ALA A 123 1.86 -0.01 4.99
C ALA A 123 0.67 0.75 4.37
N PRO A 124 -0.47 0.85 5.07
CA PRO A 124 -1.59 1.70 4.64
C PRO A 124 -1.14 3.16 4.51
N MET A 125 -1.73 3.88 3.56
CA MET A 125 -1.45 5.30 3.33
C MET A 125 -2.66 6.15 3.74
N PRO A 126 -2.56 7.00 4.77
CA PRO A 126 -3.68 7.82 5.22
C PRO A 126 -3.99 8.92 4.20
N VAL A 127 -5.28 9.14 3.94
CA VAL A 127 -5.80 10.23 3.10
C VAL A 127 -6.85 11.00 3.88
N SER A 128 -6.79 12.32 3.79
CA SER A 128 -7.71 13.24 4.45
C SER A 128 -8.17 14.33 3.48
N VAL A 129 -9.38 14.85 3.71
CA VAL A 129 -10.00 15.94 2.95
C VAL A 129 -10.70 16.93 3.87
#